data_AF-A0A2M9H7D7-F1
#
_entry.id   AF-A0A2M9H7D7-F1
#
_cell.length_a   1.000
_cell.length_b   1.000
_cell.length_c   1.000
_cell.angle_alpha   90.00
_cell.angle_beta   90.00
_cell.angle_gamma   90.00
#
_symmetry.space_group_name_H-M   'P 1'
#
loop_
_entity.id
_entity.type
_entity.pdbx_description
1 polymer ?
#
loop_
_entity_poly.entity_id
_entity_poly.type
_entity_poly.pdbx_seq_one_letter_code
_entity_poly.pdbx_strand_id
1 'polypeptide(L)'
;MPLPTPPEDSGYDRATADDLARRAGAQDADFPIADAYGALLDEHHAWGLPFNGYANAAGYGYVQEPTLGVAQDGWDSHKAFKELTPGAQTIVVYRSLERGHDIDRESARNFLKHERGIIIHGNQPY
;
A
#
# COMPACT_ATOMS: atom_id res chain seq x y z
N MET A 1 -22.52 -12.01 -9.79
CA MET A 1 -21.82 -13.02 -8.98
C MET A 1 -20.92 -12.26 -8.02
N PRO A 2 -20.91 -12.58 -6.71
CA PRO A 2 -19.90 -12.01 -5.84
C PRO A 2 -18.53 -12.43 -6.37
N LEU A 3 -17.59 -11.48 -6.41
CA LEU A 3 -16.20 -11.77 -6.77
C LEU A 3 -15.65 -12.81 -5.78
N PRO A 4 -14.84 -13.77 -6.24
CA PRO A 4 -14.21 -14.73 -5.34
C PRO A 4 -13.43 -13.98 -4.26
N THR A 5 -13.62 -14.35 -3.00
CA THR A 5 -12.81 -13.87 -1.90
C THR A 5 -11.36 -14.24 -2.21
N PRO A 6 -10.44 -13.27 -2.33
CA PRO A 6 -9.05 -13.59 -2.56
C PRO A 6 -8.54 -14.46 -1.39
N PRO A 7 -7.62 -15.40 -1.64
CA PRO A 7 -7.04 -16.20 -0.56
C PRO A 7 -6.44 -15.29 0.51
N GLU A 8 -6.70 -15.59 1.79
CA GLU A 8 -5.90 -15.07 2.91
C GLU A 8 -4.50 -15.65 2.78
N ASP A 9 -3.68 -15.08 1.91
CA ASP A 9 -2.23 -15.28 1.97
C ASP A 9 -1.58 -14.30 1.01
N SER A 10 -0.96 -13.24 1.54
CA SER A 10 0.51 -13.11 1.60
C SER A 10 0.90 -11.82 2.36
N GLY A 11 1.86 -11.94 3.27
CA GLY A 11 2.36 -10.82 4.06
C GLY A 11 2.52 -11.21 5.53
N TYR A 12 3.36 -10.46 6.24
CA TYR A 12 3.48 -10.55 7.70
C TYR A 12 2.29 -9.87 8.39
N ASP A 13 2.03 -10.21 9.65
CA ASP A 13 0.90 -9.67 10.42
C ASP A 13 0.99 -8.15 10.63
N ARG A 14 -0.13 -7.54 11.04
CA ARG A 14 -0.21 -6.09 11.30
C ARG A 14 0.84 -5.60 12.31
N ALA A 15 1.18 -6.42 13.31
CA ALA A 15 2.19 -6.07 14.31
C ALA A 15 3.59 -5.95 13.66
N THR A 16 3.92 -6.87 12.75
CA THR A 16 5.17 -6.86 11.99
C THR A 16 5.20 -5.69 11.00
N ALA A 17 4.07 -5.36 10.37
CA ALA A 17 3.95 -4.18 9.51
C ALA A 17 4.26 -2.89 10.26
N ASP A 18 3.68 -2.78 11.45
CA ASP A 18 3.84 -1.62 12.33
C ASP A 18 5.28 -1.54 12.89
N ASP A 19 5.93 -2.67 13.19
CA ASP A 19 7.34 -2.71 13.59
C ASP A 19 8.27 -2.29 12.45
N LEU A 20 8.06 -2.80 11.23
CA LEU A 20 8.83 -2.40 10.05
C LEU A 20 8.66 -0.92 9.73
N ALA A 21 7.45 -0.38 9.87
CA ALA A 21 7.19 1.04 9.69
C ALA A 21 7.94 1.90 10.72
N ARG A 22 7.99 1.49 11.99
CA ARG A 22 8.80 2.17 13.02
C ARG A 22 10.29 2.14 12.69
N ARG A 23 10.81 0.98 12.26
CA ARG A 23 12.21 0.84 11.82
C ARG A 23 12.53 1.72 10.60
N ALA A 24 11.52 1.96 9.75
CA ALA A 24 11.61 2.86 8.60
C ALA A 24 11.38 4.35 8.95
N GLY A 25 11.23 4.69 10.24
CA GLY A 25 11.20 6.07 10.74
C GLY A 25 9.81 6.64 11.02
N ALA A 26 8.73 5.86 10.90
CA ALA A 26 7.40 6.30 11.30
C ALA A 26 7.32 6.54 12.81
N GLN A 27 6.60 7.59 13.21
CA GLN A 27 6.44 7.99 14.61
C GLN A 27 5.06 7.54 15.13
N ASP A 28 4.90 7.45 16.46
CA ASP A 28 3.62 7.04 17.06
C ASP A 28 2.44 7.95 16.65
N ALA A 29 2.71 9.23 16.38
CA ALA A 29 1.71 10.18 15.90
C ALA A 29 1.21 9.89 14.48
N ASP A 30 1.93 9.10 13.68
CA ASP A 30 1.56 8.74 12.31
C ASP A 30 0.55 7.59 12.26
N PHE A 31 0.48 6.75 13.31
CA PHE A 31 -0.41 5.57 13.34
C PHE A 31 -1.90 5.92 13.28
N PRO A 32 -2.42 6.88 14.07
CA PRO A 32 -3.82 7.28 13.96
C PRO A 32 -4.17 7.84 12.58
N ILE A 33 -3.23 8.52 11.91
CA ILE A 33 -3.41 9.07 10.56
C ILE A 33 -3.50 7.91 9.55
N ALA A 34 -2.62 6.92 9.67
CA ALA A 34 -2.65 5.73 8.83
C ALA A 34 -3.88 4.85 9.10
N ASP A 35 -4.37 4.79 10.34
CA ASP A 35 -5.62 4.08 10.69
C ASP A 35 -6.83 4.76 10.06
N ALA A 36 -6.91 6.09 10.14
CA ALA A 36 -7.99 6.86 9.49
C ALA A 36 -7.98 6.68 7.97
N TYR A 37 -6.80 6.67 7.36
CA TYR A 37 -6.67 6.40 5.93
C TYR A 37 -7.05 4.96 5.58
N GLY A 38 -6.66 3.98 6.40
CA GLY A 38 -7.07 2.58 6.24
C GLY A 38 -8.59 2.40 6.29
N ALA A 39 -9.28 3.13 7.15
CA ALA A 39 -10.74 3.11 7.21
C ALA A 39 -11.39 3.65 5.91
N LEU A 40 -10.79 4.68 5.30
CA LEU A 40 -11.23 5.18 3.99
C LEU A 40 -10.99 4.16 2.88
N LEU A 41 -9.86 3.43 2.91
CA LEU A 41 -9.60 2.35 1.96
C LEU A 41 -10.61 1.22 2.08
N ASP A 42 -11.03 0.87 3.31
CA ASP A 42 -12.09 -0.09 3.56
C ASP A 42 -13.46 0.41 3.03
N GLU A 43 -13.82 1.66 3.31
CA GLU A 43 -15.07 2.30 2.88
C GLU A 43 -15.20 2.35 1.35
N HIS A 44 -14.13 2.73 0.66
CA HIS A 44 -14.11 2.90 -0.80
C HIS A 44 -13.70 1.63 -1.56
N HIS A 45 -13.48 0.50 -0.86
CA HIS A 45 -12.95 -0.74 -1.44
C HIS A 45 -11.69 -0.51 -2.29
N ALA A 46 -10.78 0.30 -1.77
CA ALA A 46 -9.70 0.91 -2.52
C ALA A 46 -8.29 0.42 -2.12
N TRP A 47 -8.18 -0.66 -1.33
CA TRP A 47 -6.87 -1.25 -1.03
C TRP A 47 -6.09 -1.57 -2.31
N GLY A 48 -4.79 -1.27 -2.31
CA GLY A 48 -3.90 -1.43 -3.48
C GLY A 48 -3.96 -0.28 -4.49
N LEU A 49 -5.12 0.38 -4.65
CA LEU A 49 -5.29 1.49 -5.60
C LEU A 49 -4.35 2.68 -5.40
N PRO A 50 -3.99 3.12 -4.17
CA PRO A 50 -3.12 4.29 -3.99
C PRO A 50 -1.74 4.13 -4.62
N PHE A 51 -1.33 2.88 -4.87
CA PHE A 51 -0.04 2.50 -5.41
C PHE A 51 -0.12 2.06 -6.88
N ASN A 52 -1.34 1.92 -7.44
CA ASN A 52 -1.49 1.57 -8.85
C ASN A 52 -0.79 2.62 -9.73
N GLY A 53 0.07 2.14 -10.62
CA GLY A 53 0.99 2.97 -11.42
C GLY A 53 2.46 2.84 -11.03
N TYR A 54 2.81 2.18 -9.93
CA TYR A 54 4.20 1.81 -9.62
C TYR A 54 4.62 0.48 -10.28
N ALA A 55 3.67 -0.35 -10.74
CA ALA A 55 3.90 -1.52 -11.59
C ALA A 55 2.70 -1.76 -12.54
N ASN A 56 2.93 -2.37 -13.71
CA ASN A 56 1.86 -2.87 -14.59
C ASN A 56 1.46 -4.32 -14.26
N ALA A 57 0.46 -4.86 -14.95
CA ALA A 57 -0.01 -6.26 -14.80
C ALA A 57 1.08 -7.34 -14.94
N ALA A 58 2.24 -7.00 -15.50
CA ALA A 58 3.37 -7.90 -15.69
C ALA A 58 4.56 -7.61 -14.73
N GLY A 59 4.41 -6.71 -13.75
CA GLY A 59 5.46 -6.38 -12.77
C GLY A 59 6.61 -5.54 -13.33
N TYR A 60 6.49 -5.01 -14.56
CA TYR A 60 7.49 -4.13 -15.16
C TYR A 60 7.09 -2.67 -14.96
N GLY A 61 7.91 -1.92 -14.22
CA GLY A 61 7.65 -0.53 -13.88
C GLY A 61 7.74 0.39 -15.10
N TYR A 62 6.63 1.06 -15.41
CA TYR A 62 6.61 2.32 -16.15
C TYR A 62 5.66 3.29 -15.45
N VAL A 63 6.12 4.54 -15.36
CA VAL A 63 5.44 5.81 -15.07
C VAL A 63 4.07 5.70 -14.39
N GLN A 64 4.04 6.15 -13.14
CA GLN A 64 2.84 6.48 -12.36
C GLN A 64 1.67 6.93 -13.26
N GLU A 65 0.60 6.15 -13.29
CA GLU A 65 -0.66 6.52 -13.95
C GLU A 65 -1.72 6.84 -12.88
N PRO A 66 -1.87 8.12 -12.48
CA PRO A 66 -2.69 8.50 -11.32
C PRO A 66 -4.18 8.17 -11.48
N THR A 67 -4.65 8.02 -12.72
CA THR A 67 -6.05 7.65 -13.03
C THR A 67 -6.38 6.22 -12.58
N LEU A 68 -5.38 5.36 -12.34
CA LEU A 68 -5.56 4.01 -11.80
C LEU A 68 -5.71 3.99 -10.26
N GLY A 69 -5.51 5.14 -9.60
CA GLY A 69 -5.71 5.31 -8.16
C GLY A 69 -7.11 5.76 -7.76
N VAL A 70 -8.05 5.84 -8.70
CA VAL A 70 -9.44 6.24 -8.46
C VAL A 70 -10.31 5.01 -8.23
N ALA A 71 -11.00 4.97 -7.09
CA ALA A 71 -11.95 3.92 -6.73
C ALA A 71 -13.19 3.93 -7.63
N GLN A 72 -13.96 2.84 -7.62
CA GLN A 72 -15.14 2.70 -8.49
C GLN A 72 -16.21 3.76 -8.23
N ASP A 73 -16.27 4.28 -7.02
CA ASP A 73 -17.18 5.36 -6.61
C ASP A 73 -16.65 6.77 -6.91
N GLY A 74 -15.46 6.87 -7.51
CA GLY A 74 -14.83 8.13 -7.90
C GLY A 74 -13.90 8.73 -6.85
N TRP A 75 -13.68 8.07 -5.71
CA TRP A 75 -12.72 8.57 -4.71
C TRP A 75 -11.26 8.39 -5.17
N ASP A 76 -10.50 9.48 -5.21
CA ASP A 76 -9.08 9.47 -5.60
C ASP A 76 -8.20 9.10 -4.40
N SER A 77 -8.01 7.80 -4.23
CA SER A 77 -7.19 7.23 -3.15
C SER A 77 -5.73 7.65 -3.25
N HIS A 78 -5.19 7.78 -4.47
CA HIS A 78 -3.80 8.19 -4.67
C HIS A 78 -3.57 9.65 -4.24
N LYS A 79 -4.49 10.55 -4.55
CA LYS A 79 -4.45 11.93 -4.07
C LYS A 79 -4.53 11.98 -2.55
N ALA A 80 -5.48 11.28 -1.95
CA ALA A 80 -5.64 11.24 -0.49
C ALA A 80 -4.38 10.68 0.21
N PHE A 81 -3.74 9.67 -0.37
CA PHE A 81 -2.46 9.14 0.12
C PHE A 81 -1.32 10.17 0.11
N LYS A 82 -1.22 10.98 -0.95
CA LYS A 82 -0.17 12.02 -1.05
C LYS A 82 -0.31 13.14 -0.02
N GLU A 83 -1.49 13.35 0.52
CA GLU A 83 -1.77 14.36 1.56
C GLU A 83 -1.37 13.88 2.97
N LEU A 84 -1.10 12.59 3.15
CA LEU A 84 -0.63 12.01 4.42
C LEU A 84 0.79 12.46 4.75
N THR A 85 1.14 12.41 6.04
CA THR A 85 2.53 12.61 6.48
C THR A 85 3.44 11.51 5.91
N PRO A 86 4.75 11.78 5.71
CA PRO A 86 5.67 10.76 5.21
C PRO A 86 5.69 9.47 6.04
N GLY A 87 5.52 9.56 7.36
CA GLY A 87 5.44 8.41 8.26
C GLY A 87 4.13 7.64 8.10
N ALA A 88 2.99 8.34 7.98
CA ALA A 88 1.70 7.69 7.75
C ALA A 88 1.66 6.99 6.38
N GLN A 89 2.23 7.60 5.34
CA GLN A 89 2.42 6.96 4.03
C GLN A 89 3.19 5.64 4.18
N THR A 90 4.32 5.66 4.91
CA THR A 90 5.13 4.47 5.15
C THR A 90 4.34 3.37 5.86
N ILE A 91 3.57 3.70 6.90
CA ILE A 91 2.72 2.72 7.62
C ILE A 91 1.67 2.10 6.68
N VAL A 92 0.96 2.92 5.90
CA VAL A 92 -0.06 2.44 4.96
C VAL A 92 0.55 1.50 3.92
N VAL A 93 1.75 1.82 3.41
CA VAL A 93 2.47 0.98 2.44
C VAL A 93 2.82 -0.39 3.04
N TYR A 94 3.39 -0.44 4.24
CA TYR A 94 3.71 -1.70 4.92
C TYR A 94 2.45 -2.53 5.21
N ARG A 95 1.34 -1.90 5.62
CA ARG A 95 0.06 -2.60 5.84
C ARG A 95 -0.60 -3.06 4.53
N SER A 96 -0.37 -2.35 3.43
CA SER A 96 -0.88 -2.77 2.12
C SER A 96 -0.16 -4.01 1.58
N LEU A 97 1.05 -4.29 2.07
CA LEU A 97 1.74 -5.56 1.79
C LEU A 97 1.06 -6.75 2.48
N GLU A 98 0.29 -6.53 3.56
CA GLU A 98 -0.53 -7.57 4.23
C GLU A 98 -1.84 -7.84 3.45
N ARG A 99 -2.44 -6.80 2.86
CA ARG A 99 -3.83 -6.84 2.37
C ARG A 99 -4.02 -6.82 0.85
N GLY A 100 -2.94 -6.72 0.07
CA GLY A 100 -3.01 -6.56 -1.39
C GLY A 100 -2.86 -7.86 -2.17
N HIS A 101 -3.32 -7.89 -3.43
CA HIS A 101 -2.90 -8.92 -4.39
C HIS A 101 -1.42 -8.74 -4.76
N ASP A 102 -0.80 -9.74 -5.40
CA ASP A 102 0.62 -9.67 -5.79
C ASP A 102 1.01 -8.38 -6.52
N ILE A 103 0.14 -7.88 -7.40
CA ILE A 103 0.35 -6.62 -8.12
C ILE A 103 0.31 -5.38 -7.23
N ASP A 104 -0.55 -5.38 -6.23
CA ASP A 104 -0.66 -4.29 -5.24
C ASP A 104 0.59 -4.28 -4.37
N ARG A 105 1.10 -5.48 -4.02
CA ARG A 105 2.34 -5.62 -3.27
C ARG A 105 3.56 -5.17 -4.06
N GLU A 106 3.66 -5.53 -5.33
CA GLU A 106 4.75 -5.06 -6.18
C GLU A 106 4.71 -3.54 -6.39
N SER A 107 3.51 -2.96 -6.49
CA SER A 107 3.34 -1.51 -6.55
C SER A 107 3.79 -0.84 -5.25
N ALA A 108 3.40 -1.38 -4.08
CA ALA A 108 3.86 -0.92 -2.77
C ALA A 108 5.39 -1.07 -2.58
N ARG A 109 5.99 -2.18 -3.03
CA ARG A 109 7.46 -2.38 -3.01
C ARG A 109 8.18 -1.35 -3.89
N ASN A 110 7.64 -1.03 -5.06
CA ASN A 110 8.22 -0.03 -5.94
C ASN A 110 8.11 1.39 -5.35
N PHE A 111 7.02 1.72 -4.66
CA PHE A 111 6.93 2.96 -3.87
C PHE A 111 8.06 3.03 -2.83
N LEU A 112 8.25 1.99 -2.02
CA LEU A 112 9.32 1.95 -1.02
C LEU A 112 10.71 2.13 -1.65
N LYS A 113 10.95 1.48 -2.79
CA LYS A 113 12.23 1.57 -3.49
C LYS A 113 12.50 2.98 -4.01
N HIS A 114 11.53 3.62 -4.66
CA HIS A 114 11.73 4.89 -5.35
C HIS A 114 11.59 6.10 -4.45
N GLU A 115 10.64 6.08 -3.51
CA GLU A 115 10.31 7.23 -2.67
C GLU A 115 11.00 7.19 -1.29
N ARG A 116 11.48 6.02 -0.88
CA ARG A 116 12.11 5.82 0.45
C ARG A 116 13.48 5.15 0.38
N GLY A 117 13.93 4.68 -0.79
CA GLY A 117 15.19 3.96 -0.93
C GLY A 117 15.22 2.58 -0.26
N ILE A 118 14.06 2.02 0.08
CA ILE A 118 13.92 0.75 0.79
C ILE A 118 13.63 -0.36 -0.23
N ILE A 119 14.49 -1.38 -0.28
CA ILE A 119 14.35 -2.52 -1.20
C ILE A 119 13.88 -3.74 -0.43
N ILE A 120 12.70 -4.26 -0.79
CA ILE A 120 12.18 -5.53 -0.25
C ILE A 120 12.22 -6.57 -1.37
N HIS A 121 13.12 -7.57 -1.25
CA HIS A 121 13.24 -8.65 -2.23
C HIS A 121 12.06 -9.63 -2.10
N GLY A 122 11.46 -10.03 -3.24
CA GLY A 122 10.31 -10.95 -3.31
C GLY A 122 10.54 -12.34 -2.70
N ASN A 123 11.80 -12.78 -2.64
CA ASN A 123 12.18 -14.16 -2.28
C ASN A 123 12.75 -14.31 -0.86
N GLN A 124 12.62 -13.31 0.03
CA GLN A 124 12.97 -13.53 1.43
C GLN A 124 11.73 -14.02 2.18
N PRO A 125 11.74 -15.25 2.74
CA PRO A 125 10.75 -15.60 3.75
C PRO A 125 10.97 -14.64 4.93
N TYR A 126 9.88 -14.03 5.36
CA TYR A 126 9.85 -13.15 6.53
C TYR A 126 10.23 -13.93 7.80
#